data_AF-A0A2T9YXD0-F1
#
_entry.id   AF-A0A2T9YXD0-F1
#
_cell.length_a   1.000
_cell.length_b   1.000
_cell.length_c   1.000
_cell.angle_alpha   90.00
_cell.angle_beta   90.00
_cell.angle_gamma   90.00
#
_symmetry.space_group_name_H-M   'P 1'
#
loop_
_entity.id
_entity.type
_entity.pdbx_description
1 polymer ?
#
loop_
_entity_poly.entity_id
_entity_poly.type
_entity_poly.pdbx_seq_one_letter_code
_entity_poly.pdbx_strand_id
1 'polypeptide(L)'
;MQPKVSVYFDFNSPYAILSAVRIYQIYNKDIGAIKQQETEYPLSTTDITSCFIKSEVTRNPIRSKYTWSDSARTLKRLGIEKKFEEPNPSWWPQGVSLVNKVAYILMCRDTFHNAAKEVISNYNQADFDPSWRDTITEAGSSLESAIASEYVFRVYEQFMLEHKKLRDDGVLSGIVEKILAKYPEASRRLGRTSTVLELAKKSKSAKSVAQGFTEEAIGRGVFGVPTFSTEQGEIFWGNDHLVDAAIIASENHVAKAKL
;
A
#
# COMPACT_ATOMS: atom_id res chain seq x y z
N MET A 1 -1.16 -21.67 -7.07
CA MET A 1 -0.79 -20.32 -6.59
C MET A 1 -1.49 -19.33 -7.51
N GLN A 2 -2.01 -18.18 -7.09
CA GLN A 2 -2.65 -17.24 -8.02
C GLN A 2 -1.60 -16.36 -8.73
N PRO A 3 -1.88 -15.83 -9.93
CA PRO A 3 -1.00 -14.87 -10.60
C PRO A 3 -0.81 -13.63 -9.72
N LYS A 4 0.39 -13.03 -9.73
CA LYS A 4 0.72 -11.89 -8.88
C LYS A 4 1.20 -10.68 -9.67
N VAL A 5 0.86 -9.50 -9.15
CA VAL A 5 1.34 -8.20 -9.62
C VAL A 5 1.86 -7.41 -8.41
N SER A 6 3.11 -6.98 -8.53
CA SER A 6 3.78 -6.05 -7.63
C SER A 6 3.38 -4.61 -7.93
N VAL A 7 3.12 -3.79 -6.90
CA VAL A 7 2.71 -2.38 -7.09
C VAL A 7 3.65 -1.42 -6.36
N TYR A 8 4.35 -0.59 -7.14
CA TYR A 8 5.20 0.49 -6.68
C TYR A 8 4.42 1.81 -6.57
N PHE A 9 4.53 2.50 -5.43
CA PHE A 9 3.82 3.77 -5.19
C PHE A 9 4.55 4.71 -4.22
N ASP A 10 4.22 6.00 -4.30
CA ASP A 10 4.59 7.04 -3.31
C ASP A 10 3.33 7.78 -2.85
N PHE A 11 3.19 7.99 -1.53
CA PHE A 11 2.02 8.63 -0.96
C PHE A 11 1.77 10.06 -1.46
N ASN A 12 2.78 10.75 -2.01
CA ASN A 12 2.62 12.06 -2.62
C ASN A 12 2.06 12.01 -4.05
N SER A 13 1.94 10.84 -4.68
CA SER A 13 1.47 10.74 -6.06
C SER A 13 -0.07 10.81 -6.16
N PRO A 14 -0.62 11.75 -6.94
CA PRO A 14 -2.07 11.87 -7.16
C PRO A 14 -2.65 10.72 -7.98
N TYR A 15 -1.83 10.00 -8.75
CA TYR A 15 -2.27 8.81 -9.49
C TYR A 15 -2.16 7.53 -8.65
N ALA A 16 -1.25 7.48 -7.67
CA ALA A 16 -1.03 6.28 -6.88
C ALA A 16 -2.17 5.97 -5.89
N ILE A 17 -2.92 6.98 -5.43
CA ILE A 17 -4.14 6.77 -4.64
C ILE A 17 -5.17 5.91 -5.39
N LEU A 18 -5.25 6.04 -6.72
CA LEU A 18 -6.19 5.29 -7.55
C LEU A 18 -5.89 3.79 -7.49
N SER A 19 -4.60 3.44 -7.54
CA SER A 19 -4.14 2.06 -7.38
C SER A 19 -4.37 1.56 -5.96
N ALA A 20 -4.10 2.38 -4.93
CA ALA A 20 -4.38 2.02 -3.55
C ALA A 20 -5.86 1.72 -3.29
N VAL A 21 -6.77 2.52 -3.85
CA VAL A 21 -8.23 2.29 -3.77
C VAL A 21 -8.61 0.96 -4.42
N ARG A 22 -8.10 0.66 -5.62
CA ARG A 22 -8.40 -0.60 -6.31
C ARG A 22 -7.88 -1.83 -5.57
N ILE A 23 -6.65 -1.77 -5.06
CA ILE A 23 -6.06 -2.87 -4.27
C ILE A 23 -6.86 -3.07 -2.98
N TYR A 24 -7.27 -1.98 -2.34
CA TYR A 24 -8.14 -2.04 -1.17
C TYR A 24 -9.48 -2.72 -1.49
N GLN A 25 -10.13 -2.36 -2.59
CA GLN A 25 -11.38 -2.97 -3.07
C GLN A 25 -11.24 -4.48 -3.32
N ILE A 26 -10.11 -4.92 -3.87
CA ILE A 26 -9.84 -6.35 -4.13
C ILE A 26 -9.79 -7.13 -2.81
N TYR A 27 -9.13 -6.58 -1.79
CA TYR A 27 -8.90 -7.28 -0.52
C TYR A 27 -9.95 -7.03 0.57
N ASN A 28 -10.76 -6.00 0.42
CA ASN A 28 -11.75 -5.60 1.41
C ASN A 28 -13.11 -5.46 0.74
N LYS A 29 -13.75 -6.61 0.47
CA LYS A 29 -15.08 -6.69 -0.17
C LYS A 29 -16.22 -6.13 0.69
N ASP A 30 -15.97 -5.93 1.98
CA ASP A 30 -16.99 -5.68 3.01
C ASP A 30 -17.29 -4.19 3.24
N ILE A 31 -16.84 -3.31 2.35
CA ILE A 31 -16.95 -1.86 2.55
C ILE A 31 -18.08 -1.32 1.71
N GLY A 32 -19.21 -1.12 2.39
CA GLY A 32 -20.51 -0.69 1.86
C GLY A 32 -20.59 0.71 1.23
N ALA A 33 -19.63 1.13 0.41
CA ALA A 33 -19.77 2.33 -0.42
C ALA A 33 -18.99 2.28 -1.73
N ILE A 34 -18.30 1.19 -2.04
CA ILE A 34 -17.34 1.19 -3.14
C ILE A 34 -17.82 0.26 -4.25
N LYS A 35 -18.27 0.86 -5.36
CA LYS A 35 -18.77 0.13 -6.52
C LYS A 35 -17.67 -0.79 -7.05
N GLN A 36 -17.88 -2.10 -6.97
CA GLN A 36 -16.94 -3.06 -7.55
C GLN A 36 -16.88 -2.83 -9.05
N GLN A 37 -15.66 -2.82 -9.60
CA GLN A 37 -15.48 -2.93 -11.04
C GLN A 37 -15.64 -4.42 -11.37
N GLU A 38 -16.74 -4.80 -12.02
CA GLU A 38 -16.88 -6.13 -12.61
C GLU A 38 -15.80 -6.26 -13.70
N THR A 39 -14.67 -6.89 -13.38
CA THR A 39 -13.67 -7.26 -14.38
C THR A 39 -13.77 -8.76 -14.62
N GLU A 40 -13.80 -9.15 -15.90
CA GLU A 40 -13.85 -10.55 -16.35
C GLU A 40 -12.62 -11.38 -15.90
N TYR A 41 -11.56 -10.69 -15.43
CA TYR A 41 -10.31 -11.28 -14.96
C TYR A 41 -10.18 -11.16 -13.43
N PRO A 42 -9.95 -12.27 -12.69
CA PRO A 42 -9.74 -12.22 -11.25
C PRO A 42 -8.38 -11.56 -10.93
N LEU A 43 -8.42 -10.37 -10.33
CA LEU A 43 -7.23 -9.66 -9.83
C LEU A 43 -6.78 -10.25 -8.49
N SER A 44 -5.58 -10.82 -8.43
CA SER A 44 -4.93 -11.28 -7.20
C SER A 44 -3.59 -10.57 -7.05
N THR A 45 -3.57 -9.38 -6.45
CA THR A 45 -2.37 -8.52 -6.46
C THR A 45 -1.49 -8.74 -5.23
N THR A 46 -1.10 -9.99 -4.93
CA THR A 46 -0.63 -10.38 -3.58
C THR A 46 0.72 -9.84 -3.15
N ASP A 47 1.31 -8.90 -3.87
CA ASP A 47 2.49 -8.18 -3.40
C ASP A 47 2.29 -6.68 -3.63
N ILE A 48 1.75 -5.98 -2.62
CA ILE A 48 1.97 -4.53 -2.58
C ILE A 48 3.47 -4.38 -2.30
N THR A 49 4.23 -3.87 -3.27
CA THR A 49 5.66 -3.63 -3.07
C THR A 49 5.86 -2.12 -3.07
N SER A 50 5.67 -1.49 -1.91
CA SER A 50 5.94 -0.05 -1.78
C SER A 50 7.40 0.20 -2.16
N CYS A 51 7.67 1.12 -3.07
CA CYS A 51 9.02 1.59 -3.40
C CYS A 51 8.94 3.08 -3.66
N PHE A 52 9.84 3.83 -3.06
CA PHE A 52 9.74 5.29 -3.03
C PHE A 52 10.53 5.89 -4.16
N ILE A 53 9.84 6.11 -5.27
CA ILE A 53 10.40 6.89 -6.36
C ILE A 53 9.76 8.26 -6.29
N LYS A 54 10.59 9.26 -6.05
CA LYS A 54 10.17 10.66 -6.00
C LYS A 54 9.54 11.01 -7.34
N SER A 55 8.21 11.03 -7.40
CA SER A 55 7.51 11.56 -8.56
C SER A 55 7.88 13.03 -8.69
N GLU A 56 8.39 13.45 -9.85
CA GLU A 56 8.37 14.86 -10.21
C GLU A 56 6.91 15.24 -10.40
N VAL A 57 6.30 15.80 -9.36
CA VAL A 57 5.03 16.52 -9.52
C VAL A 57 5.30 17.59 -10.58
N THR A 58 4.49 17.57 -11.63
CA THR A 58 4.72 18.36 -12.83
C THR A 58 4.84 19.84 -12.48
N ARG A 59 6.04 20.41 -12.67
CA ARG A 59 6.29 21.87 -12.57
C ARG A 59 5.45 22.68 -13.58
N ASN A 60 4.81 22.00 -14.53
CA ASN A 60 3.92 22.57 -15.52
C ASN A 60 2.48 22.71 -14.96
N PRO A 61 1.95 23.94 -14.81
CA PRO A 61 0.63 24.17 -14.22
C PRO A 61 -0.54 23.53 -14.97
N ILE A 62 -0.45 23.44 -16.31
CA ILE A 62 -1.51 22.86 -17.15
C ILE A 62 -1.58 21.36 -16.90
N ARG A 63 -0.42 20.68 -16.87
CA ARG A 63 -0.35 19.26 -16.55
C ARG A 63 -0.84 18.98 -15.13
N SER A 64 -0.46 19.83 -14.15
CA SER A 64 -0.96 19.69 -12.77
C SER A 64 -2.49 19.76 -12.71
N LYS A 65 -3.09 20.79 -13.31
CA LYS A 65 -4.56 20.95 -13.34
C LYS A 65 -5.26 19.74 -13.95
N TYR A 66 -4.71 19.20 -15.04
CA TYR A 66 -5.23 17.99 -15.66
C TYR A 66 -5.13 16.78 -14.73
N THR A 67 -3.95 16.52 -14.16
CA THR A 67 -3.67 15.40 -13.25
C THR A 67 -4.67 15.32 -12.10
N TRP A 68 -4.91 16.45 -11.41
CA TRP A 68 -5.86 16.50 -10.29
C TRP A 68 -7.31 16.29 -10.76
N SER A 69 -7.70 16.91 -11.87
CA SER A 69 -9.05 16.75 -12.44
C SER A 69 -9.32 15.32 -12.90
N ASP A 70 -8.33 14.67 -13.50
CA ASP A 70 -8.43 13.30 -14.00
C ASP A 70 -8.47 12.27 -12.88
N SER A 71 -7.61 12.45 -11.87
CA SER A 71 -7.61 11.64 -10.67
C SER A 71 -8.95 11.76 -9.91
N ALA A 72 -9.51 12.97 -9.78
CA ALA A 72 -10.81 13.19 -9.15
C ALA A 72 -11.96 12.49 -9.90
N ARG A 73 -11.97 12.56 -11.24
CA ARG A 73 -12.96 11.82 -12.06
C ARG A 73 -12.82 10.31 -11.86
N THR A 74 -11.59 9.81 -11.78
CA THR A 74 -11.34 8.37 -11.62
C THR A 74 -11.72 7.89 -10.22
N LEU A 75 -11.41 8.64 -9.17
CA LEU A 75 -11.88 8.37 -7.80
C LEU A 75 -13.40 8.29 -7.73
N LYS A 76 -14.12 9.22 -8.39
CA LYS A 76 -15.58 9.16 -8.47
C LYS A 76 -16.08 7.89 -9.15
N ARG A 77 -15.44 7.44 -10.24
CA ARG A 77 -15.76 6.16 -10.89
C ARG A 77 -15.50 4.95 -9.98
N LEU A 78 -14.49 5.05 -9.12
CA LEU A 78 -14.16 4.07 -8.09
C LEU A 78 -15.02 4.20 -6.82
N GLY A 79 -16.10 5.00 -6.83
CA GLY A 79 -17.02 5.13 -5.69
C GLY A 79 -16.56 6.08 -4.58
N ILE A 80 -15.49 6.86 -4.77
CA ILE A 80 -15.05 7.88 -3.83
C ILE A 80 -15.67 9.22 -4.23
N GLU A 81 -16.70 9.65 -3.51
CA GLU A 81 -17.42 10.91 -3.77
C GLU A 81 -16.79 12.14 -3.10
N LYS A 82 -15.81 11.94 -2.22
CA LYS A 82 -15.09 13.04 -1.56
C LYS A 82 -14.41 13.95 -2.59
N LYS A 83 -14.37 15.25 -2.30
CA LYS A 83 -13.63 16.22 -3.10
C LYS A 83 -12.15 15.83 -3.11
N PHE A 84 -11.54 15.82 -4.29
CA PHE A 84 -10.12 15.53 -4.46
C PHE A 84 -9.45 16.68 -5.23
N GLU A 85 -8.54 17.38 -4.57
CA GLU A 85 -7.85 18.55 -5.11
C GLU A 85 -6.39 18.60 -4.66
N GLU A 86 -5.61 19.46 -5.31
CA GLU A 86 -4.20 19.65 -5.00
C GLU A 86 -4.01 20.11 -3.53
N PRO A 87 -3.23 19.39 -2.70
CA PRO A 87 -2.88 19.82 -1.37
C PRO A 87 -2.18 21.18 -1.38
N ASN A 88 -2.28 21.90 -0.27
CA ASN A 88 -1.67 23.23 -0.17
C ASN A 88 -0.12 23.11 -0.33
N PRO A 89 0.47 23.83 -1.30
CA PRO A 89 1.90 23.76 -1.58
C PRO A 89 2.82 24.18 -0.42
N SER A 90 2.29 24.87 0.61
CA SER A 90 3.07 25.25 1.80
C SER A 90 3.48 24.06 2.67
N TRP A 91 2.79 22.92 2.55
CA TRP A 91 3.10 21.72 3.32
C TRP A 91 3.18 20.45 2.48
N TRP A 92 2.85 20.49 1.20
CA TRP A 92 2.99 19.36 0.30
C TRP A 92 4.18 19.58 -0.65
N PRO A 93 5.03 18.56 -0.91
CA PRO A 93 4.91 17.15 -0.50
C PRO A 93 5.28 16.88 0.97
N GLN A 94 4.77 15.78 1.52
CA GLN A 94 5.05 15.30 2.86
C GLN A 94 6.25 14.34 2.87
N GLY A 95 7.02 14.34 3.95
CA GLY A 95 8.03 13.30 4.17
C GLY A 95 7.38 12.03 4.72
N VAL A 96 7.48 10.94 3.95
CA VAL A 96 6.67 9.73 4.13
C VAL A 96 7.41 8.55 4.80
N SER A 97 8.70 8.71 5.14
CA SER A 97 9.55 7.62 5.64
C SER A 97 8.96 6.84 6.84
N LEU A 98 8.34 7.50 7.81
CA LEU A 98 7.75 6.80 8.95
C LEU A 98 6.52 5.97 8.55
N VAL A 99 5.64 6.55 7.73
CA VAL A 99 4.43 5.92 7.21
C VAL A 99 4.79 4.69 6.38
N ASN A 100 5.84 4.80 5.58
CA ASN A 100 6.40 3.70 4.80
C ASN A 100 6.88 2.54 5.67
N LYS A 101 7.63 2.84 6.74
CA LYS A 101 8.12 1.83 7.67
C LYS A 101 6.97 1.11 8.40
N VAL A 102 5.88 1.82 8.72
CA VAL A 102 4.67 1.19 9.26
C VAL A 102 4.05 0.24 8.22
N ALA A 103 3.97 0.64 6.94
CA ALA A 103 3.49 -0.26 5.89
C ALA A 103 4.30 -1.57 5.86
N TYR A 104 5.63 -1.52 5.86
CA TYR A 104 6.46 -2.72 5.86
C TYR A 104 6.34 -3.57 7.12
N ILE A 105 6.10 -2.96 8.28
CA ILE A 105 5.80 -3.71 9.51
C ILE A 105 4.49 -4.50 9.37
N LEU A 106 3.47 -3.88 8.76
CA LEU A 106 2.18 -4.52 8.53
C LEU A 106 2.25 -5.58 7.42
N MET A 107 3.10 -5.39 6.42
CA MET A 107 3.16 -6.19 5.20
C MET A 107 4.19 -7.32 5.20
N CYS A 108 5.35 -7.11 5.82
CA CYS A 108 6.49 -8.02 5.67
C CYS A 108 6.71 -8.80 6.96
N ARG A 109 6.42 -10.11 6.91
CA ARG A 109 6.60 -11.06 8.02
C ARG A 109 7.96 -10.92 8.71
N ASP A 110 9.03 -11.00 7.93
CA ASP A 110 10.40 -10.97 8.45
C ASP A 110 10.78 -9.59 8.98
N THR A 111 10.30 -8.52 8.33
CA THR A 111 10.55 -7.15 8.80
C THR A 111 9.94 -6.92 10.17
N PHE A 112 8.70 -7.36 10.39
CA PHE A 112 8.06 -7.26 11.70
C PHE A 112 8.83 -8.04 12.76
N HIS A 113 9.15 -9.30 12.48
CA HIS A 113 9.85 -10.17 13.42
C HIS A 113 11.23 -9.59 13.81
N ASN A 114 12.01 -9.18 12.82
CA ASN A 114 13.33 -8.59 13.05
C ASN A 114 13.24 -7.24 13.77
N ALA A 115 12.26 -6.39 13.42
CA ALA A 115 12.03 -5.14 14.11
C ALA A 115 11.66 -5.36 15.59
N ALA A 116 10.77 -6.32 15.86
CA ALA A 116 10.38 -6.67 17.23
C ALA A 116 11.58 -7.15 18.05
N LYS A 117 12.42 -8.02 17.49
CA LYS A 117 13.66 -8.50 18.13
C LYS A 117 14.67 -7.38 18.40
N GLU A 118 14.76 -6.38 17.52
CA GLU A 118 15.67 -5.24 17.67
C GLU A 118 15.23 -4.24 18.75
N VAL A 119 13.92 -4.07 18.95
CA VAL A 119 13.35 -2.94 19.70
C VAL A 119 12.73 -3.35 21.03
N ILE A 120 12.21 -4.57 21.15
CA ILE A 120 11.49 -5.03 22.34
C ILE A 120 12.46 -5.75 23.28
N SER A 121 12.68 -5.18 24.48
CA SER A 121 13.67 -5.70 25.43
C SER A 121 13.42 -7.15 25.89
N ASN A 122 12.15 -7.54 26.07
CA ASN A 122 11.76 -8.88 26.51
C ASN A 122 11.13 -9.67 25.36
N TYR A 123 11.75 -9.61 24.18
CA TYR A 123 11.25 -10.28 22.99
C TYR A 123 11.10 -11.80 23.21
N ASN A 124 9.89 -12.33 22.95
CA ASN A 124 9.62 -13.75 22.87
C ASN A 124 8.89 -14.06 21.56
N GLN A 125 9.47 -14.94 20.75
CA GLN A 125 8.92 -15.31 19.44
C GLN A 125 7.48 -15.83 19.51
N ALA A 126 7.09 -16.51 20.60
CA ALA A 126 5.74 -17.04 20.77
C ALA A 126 4.66 -15.93 20.84
N ASP A 127 5.02 -14.73 21.30
CA ASP A 127 4.11 -13.58 21.37
C ASP A 127 3.86 -12.98 19.98
N PHE A 128 4.81 -13.15 19.05
CA PHE A 128 4.84 -12.55 17.72
C PHE A 128 4.61 -13.57 16.60
N ASP A 129 3.82 -14.61 16.87
CA ASP A 129 3.43 -15.63 15.88
C ASP A 129 2.84 -14.97 14.62
N PRO A 130 3.45 -15.17 13.43
CA PRO A 130 3.01 -14.58 12.19
C PRO A 130 1.85 -15.34 11.51
N SER A 131 1.36 -16.45 12.06
CA SER A 131 0.33 -17.30 11.44
C SER A 131 -0.95 -16.56 11.05
N TRP A 132 -1.34 -15.52 11.80
CA TRP A 132 -2.49 -14.66 11.49
C TRP A 132 -2.42 -14.03 10.10
N ARG A 133 -1.22 -13.83 9.56
CA ARG A 133 -1.00 -13.23 8.23
C ARG A 133 -1.62 -14.08 7.13
N ASP A 134 -1.66 -15.40 7.33
CA ASP A 134 -2.15 -16.39 6.36
C ASP A 134 -3.65 -16.67 6.51
N THR A 135 -4.30 -16.13 7.54
CA THR A 135 -5.74 -16.27 7.76
C THR A 135 -6.51 -15.72 6.55
N ILE A 136 -7.37 -16.54 5.95
CA ILE A 136 -8.16 -16.13 4.78
C ILE A 136 -9.41 -15.38 5.23
N THR A 137 -9.61 -14.19 4.69
CA THR A 137 -10.79 -13.35 4.95
C THR A 137 -11.99 -13.83 4.13
N GLU A 138 -13.19 -13.33 4.44
CA GLU A 138 -14.39 -13.56 3.61
C GLU A 138 -14.21 -13.07 2.17
N ALA A 139 -13.32 -12.09 1.95
CA ALA A 139 -12.98 -11.63 0.62
C ALA A 139 -12.17 -12.64 -0.20
N GLY A 140 -11.63 -13.69 0.43
CA GLY A 140 -10.74 -14.68 -0.17
C GLY A 140 -9.27 -14.26 -0.19
N SER A 141 -8.93 -13.13 0.43
CA SER A 141 -7.55 -12.63 0.56
C SER A 141 -6.94 -13.06 1.88
N SER A 142 -5.62 -13.01 2.00
CA SER A 142 -4.98 -13.12 3.31
C SER A 142 -5.32 -11.90 4.18
N LEU A 143 -5.34 -12.10 5.49
CA LEU A 143 -5.57 -11.05 6.47
C LEU A 143 -4.45 -10.01 6.44
N GLU A 144 -3.22 -10.43 6.13
CA GLU A 144 -2.09 -9.53 5.85
C GLU A 144 -2.41 -8.57 4.69
N SER A 145 -2.85 -9.09 3.54
CA SER A 145 -3.18 -8.25 2.38
C SER A 145 -4.35 -7.29 2.67
N ALA A 146 -5.35 -7.75 3.43
CA ALA A 146 -6.47 -6.90 3.85
C ALA A 146 -6.01 -5.74 4.75
N ILE A 147 -5.22 -6.03 5.79
CA ILE A 147 -4.69 -5.03 6.73
C ILE A 147 -3.74 -4.05 6.02
N ALA A 148 -2.83 -4.58 5.19
CA ALA A 148 -1.85 -3.78 4.47
C ALA A 148 -2.51 -2.80 3.49
N SER A 149 -3.42 -3.30 2.66
CA SER A 149 -4.15 -2.46 1.70
C SER A 149 -5.04 -1.44 2.40
N GLU A 150 -5.68 -1.81 3.52
CA GLU A 150 -6.43 -0.86 4.33
C GLU A 150 -5.51 0.24 4.88
N TYR A 151 -4.35 -0.12 5.44
CA TYR A 151 -3.40 0.86 5.94
C TYR A 151 -3.00 1.87 4.87
N VAL A 152 -2.59 1.39 3.69
CA VAL A 152 -2.20 2.25 2.57
C VAL A 152 -3.36 3.16 2.16
N PHE A 153 -4.57 2.62 2.01
CA PHE A 153 -5.74 3.42 1.68
C PHE A 153 -6.07 4.46 2.75
N ARG A 154 -6.02 4.12 4.05
CA ARG A 154 -6.30 5.06 5.15
C ARG A 154 -5.27 6.18 5.27
N VAL A 155 -4.02 5.92 4.92
CA VAL A 155 -3.00 6.97 4.80
C VAL A 155 -3.38 7.95 3.70
N TYR A 156 -3.70 7.46 2.50
CA TYR A 156 -4.20 8.33 1.42
C TYR A 156 -5.49 9.05 1.81
N GLU A 157 -6.42 8.38 2.49
CA GLU A 157 -7.66 9.02 2.94
C GLU A 157 -7.35 10.22 3.83
N GLN A 158 -6.55 10.05 4.89
CA GLN A 158 -6.24 11.16 5.78
C GLN A 158 -5.40 12.26 5.08
N PHE A 159 -4.48 11.88 4.21
CA PHE A 159 -3.56 12.82 3.57
C PHE A 159 -4.20 13.57 2.39
N MET A 160 -4.75 12.82 1.45
CA MET A 160 -5.14 13.26 0.12
C MET A 160 -6.63 13.57 0.00
N LEU A 161 -7.49 12.98 0.85
CA LEU A 161 -8.94 13.25 0.86
C LEU A 161 -9.34 14.17 2.02
N GLU A 162 -8.74 14.00 3.20
CA GLU A 162 -9.02 14.82 4.39
C GLU A 162 -8.02 16.00 4.56
N HIS A 163 -7.04 16.13 3.65
CA HIS A 163 -6.04 17.19 3.66
C HIS A 163 -5.27 17.35 4.99
N LYS A 164 -5.06 16.26 5.72
CA LYS A 164 -4.26 16.26 6.97
C LYS A 164 -2.80 16.02 6.67
N LYS A 165 -1.91 16.69 7.41
CA LYS A 165 -0.47 16.44 7.27
C LYS A 165 -0.15 15.13 7.99
N LEU A 166 0.60 14.25 7.33
CA LEU A 166 0.97 12.94 7.88
C LEU A 166 1.88 13.05 9.12
N ARG A 167 2.49 14.21 9.32
CA ARG A 167 3.35 14.54 10.47
C ARG A 167 2.60 15.18 11.64
N ASP A 168 1.34 15.54 11.47
CA ASP A 168 0.55 16.10 12.56
C ASP A 168 0.32 15.02 13.63
N ASP A 169 0.40 15.44 14.89
CA ASP A 169 0.20 14.55 16.03
C ASP A 169 -1.16 13.85 15.94
N GLY A 170 -1.18 12.55 16.21
CA GLY A 170 -2.40 11.75 16.21
C GLY A 170 -2.84 11.20 14.86
N VAL A 171 -2.41 11.75 13.72
CA VAL A 171 -2.88 11.29 12.40
C VAL A 171 -2.46 9.83 12.13
N LEU A 172 -1.14 9.56 12.20
CA LEU A 172 -0.63 8.22 11.94
C LEU A 172 -1.04 7.23 13.04
N SER A 173 -1.01 7.62 14.31
CA SER A 173 -1.43 6.74 15.42
C SER A 173 -2.92 6.40 15.34
N GLY A 174 -3.78 7.35 14.96
CA GLY A 174 -5.21 7.12 14.81
C GLY A 174 -5.55 6.18 13.66
N ILE A 175 -4.77 6.20 12.57
CA ILE A 175 -4.90 5.21 11.48
C ILE A 175 -4.59 3.81 12.01
N VAL A 176 -3.43 3.64 12.65
CA VAL A 176 -2.98 2.35 13.16
C VAL A 176 -3.93 1.83 14.25
N GLU A 177 -4.39 2.69 15.16
CA GLU A 177 -5.33 2.33 16.22
C GLU A 177 -6.65 1.78 15.66
N LYS A 178 -7.24 2.44 14.65
CA LYS A 178 -8.47 1.96 14.01
C LYS A 178 -8.29 0.61 13.33
N ILE A 179 -7.15 0.38 12.69
CA ILE A 179 -6.82 -0.91 12.06
C ILE A 179 -6.68 -2.00 13.13
N LEU A 180 -5.90 -1.76 14.18
CA LEU A 180 -5.73 -2.73 15.26
C LEU A 180 -7.04 -3.03 16.00
N ALA A 181 -7.94 -2.05 16.14
CA ALA A 181 -9.26 -2.26 16.71
C ALA A 181 -10.17 -3.12 15.81
N LYS A 182 -10.07 -2.94 14.48
CA LYS A 182 -10.83 -3.71 13.49
C LYS A 182 -10.36 -5.17 13.39
N TYR A 183 -9.07 -5.43 13.60
CA TYR A 183 -8.46 -6.75 13.42
C TYR A 183 -7.85 -7.30 14.73
N PRO A 184 -8.68 -7.75 15.69
CA PRO A 184 -8.22 -8.14 17.02
C PRO A 184 -7.26 -9.34 17.00
N GLU A 185 -7.41 -10.27 16.05
CA GLU A 185 -6.50 -11.42 15.91
C GLU A 185 -5.07 -10.97 15.57
N ALA A 186 -4.92 -10.13 14.55
CA ALA A 186 -3.65 -9.54 14.18
C ALA A 186 -3.09 -8.62 15.29
N SER A 187 -3.97 -7.84 15.92
CA SER A 187 -3.62 -6.90 17.00
C SER A 187 -2.97 -7.58 18.20
N ARG A 188 -3.44 -8.77 18.60
CA ARG A 188 -2.80 -9.57 19.67
C ARG A 188 -1.33 -9.88 19.38
N ARG A 189 -0.95 -10.00 18.11
CA ARG A 189 0.41 -10.36 17.67
C ARG A 189 1.25 -9.14 17.30
N LEU A 190 0.64 -8.12 16.68
CA LEU A 190 1.30 -6.86 16.34
C LEU A 190 1.60 -5.98 17.58
N GLY A 191 0.86 -6.19 18.66
CA GLY A 191 0.92 -5.37 19.85
C GLY A 191 0.06 -4.11 19.73
N ARG A 192 0.30 -3.13 20.60
CA ARG A 192 -0.48 -1.88 20.64
C ARG A 192 -0.01 -0.93 19.52
N THR A 193 -0.78 0.12 19.27
CA THR A 193 -0.39 1.23 18.38
C THR A 193 1.01 1.75 18.69
N SER A 194 1.36 1.89 19.98
CA SER A 194 2.69 2.33 20.41
C SER A 194 3.79 1.36 19.97
N THR A 195 3.54 0.04 20.04
CA THR A 195 4.48 -1.00 19.61
C THR A 195 4.81 -0.82 18.13
N VAL A 196 3.79 -0.84 17.26
CA VAL A 196 3.95 -0.69 15.80
C VAL A 196 4.72 0.58 15.44
N LEU A 197 4.39 1.71 16.07
CA LEU A 197 5.06 2.98 15.81
C LEU A 197 6.50 3.00 16.34
N GLU A 198 6.77 2.37 17.48
CA GLU A 198 8.12 2.28 18.04
C GLU A 198 9.02 1.42 17.17
N LEU A 199 8.53 0.26 16.71
CA LEU A 199 9.20 -0.59 15.73
C LEU A 199 9.55 0.22 14.47
N ALA A 200 8.58 0.95 13.92
CA ALA A 200 8.77 1.76 12.71
C ALA A 200 9.80 2.88 12.92
N LYS A 201 9.85 3.47 14.12
CA LYS A 201 10.78 4.56 14.45
C LYS A 201 12.20 4.06 14.66
N LYS A 202 12.39 2.97 15.40
CA LYS A 202 13.69 2.55 15.94
C LYS A 202 14.37 1.41 15.19
N SER A 203 13.63 0.57 14.46
CA SER A 203 14.20 -0.61 13.81
C SER A 203 15.12 -0.26 12.64
N LYS A 204 16.29 -0.92 12.63
CA LYS A 204 17.23 -0.91 11.50
C LYS A 204 16.69 -1.80 10.37
N SER A 205 16.13 -2.95 10.70
CA SER A 205 15.49 -3.85 9.72
C SER A 205 14.38 -3.15 8.92
N ALA A 206 13.46 -2.44 9.58
CA ALA A 206 12.41 -1.68 8.90
C ALA A 206 12.96 -0.58 7.99
N LYS A 207 14.04 0.11 8.43
CA LYS A 207 14.73 1.10 7.60
C LYS A 207 15.39 0.47 6.38
N SER A 208 16.11 -0.63 6.57
CA SER A 208 16.85 -1.31 5.51
C SER A 208 15.92 -1.89 4.45
N VAL A 209 14.79 -2.47 4.87
CA VAL A 209 13.77 -3.01 3.94
C VAL A 209 13.18 -1.88 3.10
N ALA A 210 12.86 -0.74 3.71
CA ALA A 210 12.35 0.41 2.97
C ALA A 210 13.33 0.96 1.92
N GLN A 211 14.63 0.93 2.22
CA GLN A 211 15.70 1.34 1.29
C GLN A 211 15.88 0.30 0.19
N GLY A 212 15.98 -0.98 0.56
CA GLY A 212 16.19 -2.08 -0.38
C GLY A 212 15.09 -2.20 -1.42
N PHE A 213 13.82 -2.03 -1.03
CA PHE A 213 12.71 -1.97 -1.98
C PHE A 213 12.87 -0.80 -2.97
N THR A 214 13.21 0.39 -2.48
CA THR A 214 13.43 1.55 -3.36
C THR A 214 14.58 1.32 -4.36
N GLU A 215 15.69 0.77 -3.89
CA GLU A 215 16.84 0.43 -4.74
C GLU A 215 16.49 -0.66 -5.76
N GLU A 216 15.70 -1.65 -5.36
CA GLU A 216 15.21 -2.73 -6.23
C GLU A 216 14.32 -2.20 -7.36
N ALA A 217 13.37 -1.31 -7.05
CA ALA A 217 12.53 -0.69 -8.07
C ALA A 217 13.36 0.13 -9.07
N ILE A 218 14.33 0.92 -8.58
CA ILE A 218 15.25 1.68 -9.45
C ILE A 218 16.07 0.72 -10.31
N GLY A 219 16.60 -0.36 -9.73
CA GLY A 219 17.37 -1.38 -10.45
C GLY A 219 16.57 -2.10 -11.54
N ARG A 220 15.25 -2.20 -11.38
CA ARG A 220 14.32 -2.71 -12.40
C ARG A 220 13.96 -1.68 -13.47
N GLY A 221 14.40 -0.42 -13.35
CA GLY A 221 14.07 0.64 -14.31
C GLY A 221 12.73 1.33 -14.03
N VAL A 222 12.15 1.16 -12.84
CA VAL A 222 11.00 1.96 -12.43
C VAL A 222 11.46 3.41 -12.28
N PHE A 223 10.75 4.34 -12.92
CA PHE A 223 11.06 5.78 -12.92
C PHE A 223 9.90 6.67 -12.46
N GLY A 224 8.72 6.09 -12.28
CA GLY A 224 7.52 6.82 -11.88
C GLY A 224 6.54 5.90 -11.15
N VAL A 225 5.49 6.50 -10.58
CA VAL A 225 4.48 5.78 -9.78
C VAL A 225 3.06 6.27 -10.09
N PRO A 226 2.04 5.39 -10.07
CA PRO A 226 2.14 3.96 -9.79
C PRO A 226 2.81 3.19 -10.94
N THR A 227 3.57 2.15 -10.60
CA THR A 227 4.12 1.19 -11.55
C THR A 227 3.79 -0.22 -11.08
N PHE A 228 3.47 -1.08 -12.02
CA PHE A 228 3.15 -2.48 -11.79
C PHE A 228 4.25 -3.35 -12.37
N SER A 229 4.58 -4.45 -11.69
CA SER A 229 5.46 -5.48 -12.23
C SER A 229 4.88 -6.88 -12.03
N THR A 230 5.12 -7.77 -12.97
CA THR A 230 4.75 -9.18 -12.88
C THR A 230 5.87 -9.98 -12.20
N GLU A 231 5.59 -11.24 -11.86
CA GLU A 231 6.62 -12.15 -11.34
C GLU A 231 7.76 -12.44 -12.33
N GLN A 232 7.48 -12.35 -13.63
CA GLN A 232 8.45 -12.60 -14.71
C GLN A 232 9.26 -11.35 -15.08
N GLY A 233 8.92 -10.19 -14.51
CA GLY A 233 9.73 -8.98 -14.59
C GLY A 233 9.27 -7.95 -15.62
N GLU A 234 8.14 -8.15 -16.30
CA GLU A 234 7.48 -7.12 -17.11
C GLU A 234 7.07 -5.93 -16.22
N ILE A 235 7.16 -4.70 -16.76
CA ILE A 235 6.92 -3.45 -16.03
C ILE A 235 5.92 -2.59 -16.79
N PHE A 236 4.94 -2.06 -16.06
CA PHE A 236 3.86 -1.23 -16.58
C PHE A 236 3.73 0.04 -15.75
N TRP A 237 4.09 1.19 -16.32
CA TRP A 237 4.03 2.47 -15.62
C TRP A 237 2.75 3.23 -15.97
N GLY A 238 1.99 3.65 -14.96
CA GLY A 238 0.75 4.43 -15.12
C GLY A 238 -0.47 3.71 -14.57
N ASN A 239 -1.38 4.45 -13.94
CA ASN A 239 -2.58 3.89 -13.28
C ASN A 239 -3.55 3.19 -14.25
N ASP A 240 -3.49 3.53 -15.53
CA ASP A 240 -4.21 2.90 -16.63
C ASP A 240 -3.74 1.47 -16.93
N HIS A 241 -2.52 1.09 -16.54
CA HIS A 241 -1.94 -0.20 -16.89
C HIS A 241 -2.06 -1.30 -15.82
N LEU A 242 -2.83 -1.09 -14.75
CA LEU A 242 -3.07 -2.15 -13.75
C LEU A 242 -3.70 -3.40 -14.38
N VAL A 243 -4.66 -3.19 -15.29
CA VAL A 243 -5.36 -4.29 -15.96
C VAL A 243 -4.41 -5.05 -16.89
N ASP A 244 -3.58 -4.33 -17.65
CA ASP A 244 -2.59 -4.93 -18.54
C ASP A 244 -1.61 -5.82 -17.75
N ALA A 245 -1.08 -5.30 -16.64
CA ALA A 245 -0.18 -6.06 -15.76
C ALA A 245 -0.85 -7.34 -15.23
N ALA A 246 -2.14 -7.27 -14.90
CA ALA A 246 -2.87 -8.43 -14.41
C ALA A 246 -3.18 -9.47 -15.49
N ILE A 247 -3.49 -9.04 -16.72
CA ILE A 247 -3.68 -9.93 -17.86
C ILE A 247 -2.38 -10.70 -18.11
N ILE A 248 -1.25 -10.00 -18.23
CA ILE A 248 0.05 -10.63 -18.47
C ILE A 248 0.44 -11.57 -17.32
N ALA A 249 0.24 -11.17 -16.07
CA ALA A 249 0.48 -12.06 -14.92
C ALA A 249 -0.37 -13.34 -14.99
N SER A 250 -1.63 -13.23 -15.43
CA SER A 250 -2.55 -14.37 -15.56
C SER A 250 -2.14 -15.30 -16.70
N GLU A 251 -1.77 -14.75 -17.86
CA GLU A 251 -1.28 -15.52 -19.00
C GLU A 251 -0.01 -16.29 -18.66
N ASN A 252 0.96 -15.62 -18.01
CA ASN A 252 2.21 -16.24 -17.55
C ASN A 252 1.94 -17.36 -16.54
N HIS A 253 0.95 -17.18 -15.66
CA HIS A 253 0.57 -18.21 -14.70
C HIS A 253 -0.01 -19.45 -15.37
N VAL A 254 -0.92 -19.28 -16.35
CA VAL A 254 -1.51 -20.38 -17.11
C VAL A 254 -0.45 -21.12 -17.93
N ALA A 255 0.48 -20.40 -18.55
CA ALA A 255 1.59 -21.01 -19.28
C ALA A 255 2.47 -21.88 -18.36
N LYS A 256 2.79 -21.39 -17.17
CA LYS A 256 3.57 -22.12 -16.17
C LYS A 256 2.87 -23.37 -15.65
N ALA A 257 1.54 -23.36 -15.53
CA ALA A 257 0.76 -24.52 -15.07
C ALA A 257 0.63 -25.66 -16.11
N LYS A 258 0.96 -25.39 -17.38
CA LYS A 258 0.93 -26.37 -18.48
C LYS A 258 2.26 -27.09 -18.70
N LEU A 259 3.34 -26.61 -18.06
CA LEU A 259 4.68 -27.20 -18.07
C LEU A 259 4.86 -28.12 -16.86
#